data_AF-A0A800D836-F1
#
_entry.id   AF-A0A800D836-F1
#
_cell.length_a   1.000
_cell.length_b   1.000
_cell.length_c   1.000
_cell.angle_alpha   90.00
_cell.angle_beta   90.00
_cell.angle_gamma   90.00
#
_symmetry.space_group_name_H-M   'P 1'
#
loop_
_entity.id
_entity.type
_entity.pdbx_description
1 polymer ?
#
loop_
_entity_poly.entity_id
_entity_poly.type
_entity_poly.pdbx_seq_one_letter_code
_entity_poly.pdbx_strand_id
1 'polypeptide(L)'
;INRQLLGQTVEVLVEGKRKGRWWGRTRTDKLVFFDDERDRLGQLVPVRITWTGPWSLIGEPADIPPRAPSGDAGAGGVSNRREGSRAARV
;
A
#
# COMPACT_ATOMS: atom_id res chain seq x y z
N ILE A 1 -6.85 -26.86 6.39
CA ILE A 1 -5.90 -26.65 5.27
C ILE A 1 -5.65 -25.17 5.04
N ASN A 2 -6.63 -24.37 4.57
CA ASN A 2 -6.37 -22.95 4.27
C ASN A 2 -6.05 -22.06 5.49
N ARG A 3 -6.58 -22.39 6.69
CA ARG A 3 -6.31 -21.66 7.94
C ARG A 3 -4.82 -21.46 8.24
N GLN A 4 -3.95 -22.35 7.80
CA GLN A 4 -2.50 -22.24 8.03
C GLN A 4 -1.87 -21.08 7.25
N LEU A 5 -2.49 -20.67 6.14
CA LEU A 5 -1.99 -19.57 5.31
C LEU A 5 -2.36 -18.19 5.85
N LEU A 6 -3.25 -18.12 6.83
CA LEU A 6 -3.64 -16.86 7.44
C LEU A 6 -2.42 -16.16 8.04
N GLY A 7 -2.21 -14.90 7.67
CA GLY A 7 -1.07 -14.08 8.10
C GLY A 7 0.23 -14.33 7.33
N GLN A 8 0.30 -15.36 6.47
CA GLN A 8 1.48 -15.63 5.64
C GLN A 8 1.47 -14.80 4.37
N THR A 9 2.67 -14.47 3.89
CA THR A 9 2.86 -13.89 2.56
C THR A 9 3.07 -15.02 1.56
N VAL A 10 2.23 -15.07 0.54
CA VAL A 10 2.31 -16.07 -0.53
C VAL A 10 2.50 -15.38 -1.87
N GLU A 11 3.23 -16.03 -2.77
CA GLU A 11 3.41 -15.55 -4.13
C GLU A 11 2.19 -15.89 -4.98
N VAL A 12 1.61 -14.88 -5.63
CA VAL A 12 0.39 -15.00 -6.44
C VAL A 12 0.70 -14.58 -7.87
N LEU A 13 0.52 -15.50 -8.83
CA LEU A 13 0.50 -15.15 -10.24
C LEU A 13 -0.85 -14.53 -10.57
N VAL A 14 -0.85 -13.28 -10.98
CA VAL A 14 -2.06 -12.53 -11.26
C VAL A 14 -2.59 -12.86 -12.65
N GLU A 15 -3.82 -13.36 -12.72
CA GLU A 15 -4.46 -13.79 -13.96
C GLU A 15 -5.45 -12.75 -14.50
N GLY A 16 -5.94 -11.84 -13.64
CA GLY A 16 -6.75 -10.72 -14.10
C GLY A 16 -7.51 -10.01 -13.00
N LYS A 17 -8.54 -9.26 -13.40
CA LYS A 17 -9.36 -8.45 -12.50
C LYS A 17 -10.83 -8.82 -12.64
N ARG A 18 -11.55 -9.01 -11.52
CA ARG A 18 -13.00 -9.29 -11.48
C ARG A 18 -13.66 -8.37 -10.47
N LYS A 19 -14.72 -7.66 -10.90
CA LYS A 19 -15.49 -6.73 -10.05
C LYS A 19 -14.59 -5.73 -9.27
N GLY A 20 -13.55 -5.22 -9.92
CA GLY A 20 -12.62 -4.26 -9.32
C GLY A 20 -11.49 -4.87 -8.49
N ARG A 21 -11.46 -6.18 -8.24
CA ARG A 21 -10.42 -6.86 -7.44
C ARG A 21 -9.50 -7.69 -8.33
N TRP A 22 -8.21 -7.69 -8.03
CA TRP A 22 -7.26 -8.59 -8.68
C TRP A 22 -7.51 -10.02 -8.19
N TRP A 23 -7.31 -10.97 -9.09
CA TRP A 23 -7.36 -12.37 -8.78
C TRP A 23 -6.20 -13.10 -9.45
N GLY A 24 -5.75 -14.16 -8.78
CA GLY A 24 -4.64 -14.96 -9.23
C GLY A 24 -4.54 -16.26 -8.46
N ARG A 25 -3.51 -17.03 -8.78
CA ARG A 25 -3.28 -18.34 -8.17
C ARG A 25 -1.92 -18.39 -7.52
N THR A 26 -1.88 -19.02 -6.34
CA THR A 26 -0.60 -19.40 -5.72
C THR A 26 0.04 -20.56 -6.48
N ARG A 27 1.31 -20.84 -6.21
CA ARG A 27 2.03 -22.04 -6.70
C ARG A 27 1.34 -23.36 -6.36
N THR A 28 0.50 -23.37 -5.32
CA THR A 28 -0.31 -24.53 -4.90
C THR A 28 -1.73 -24.52 -5.47
N ASP A 29 -1.95 -23.74 -6.54
CA ASP A 29 -3.23 -23.59 -7.25
C ASP A 29 -4.37 -22.96 -6.43
N LYS A 30 -4.05 -22.30 -5.30
CA LYS A 30 -5.07 -21.61 -4.48
C LYS A 30 -5.45 -20.26 -5.06
N LEU A 31 -6.75 -20.02 -5.19
CA LEU A 31 -7.32 -18.74 -5.64
C LEU A 31 -7.17 -17.66 -4.57
N VAL A 32 -6.57 -16.53 -4.94
CA VAL A 32 -6.36 -15.37 -4.07
C VAL A 32 -6.96 -14.12 -4.71
N PHE A 33 -7.69 -13.35 -3.91
CA PHE A 33 -8.17 -12.02 -4.28
C PHE A 33 -7.45 -10.96 -3.45
N PHE A 34 -7.09 -9.86 -4.11
CA PHE A 34 -6.50 -8.70 -3.43
C PHE A 34 -6.82 -7.43 -4.20
N ASP A 35 -6.68 -6.29 -3.53
CA ASP A 35 -6.93 -4.98 -4.12
C ASP A 35 -5.59 -4.26 -4.32
N ASP A 36 -5.42 -3.65 -5.50
CA ASP A 36 -4.27 -2.83 -5.88
C ASP A 36 -4.70 -1.88 -7.00
N GLU A 37 -4.21 -0.65 -6.96
CA GLU A 37 -4.46 0.37 -7.97
C GLU A 37 -3.62 0.15 -9.24
N ARG A 38 -2.46 -0.51 -9.09
CA ARG A 38 -1.52 -0.76 -10.19
C ARG A 38 -2.03 -1.88 -11.10
N ASP A 39 -1.63 -1.87 -12.37
CA ASP A 39 -1.86 -3.00 -13.28
C ASP A 39 -0.92 -4.14 -12.89
N ARG A 40 -1.52 -5.28 -12.52
CA ARG A 40 -0.82 -6.45 -12.00
C ARG A 40 -0.89 -7.65 -12.92
N LEU A 41 -1.56 -7.56 -14.08
CA LEU A 41 -1.76 -8.71 -14.95
C LEU A 41 -0.44 -9.40 -15.33
N GLY A 42 -0.36 -10.72 -15.13
CA GLY A 42 0.82 -11.53 -15.45
C GLY A 42 2.00 -11.38 -14.48
N GLN A 43 1.88 -10.56 -13.44
CA GLN A 43 2.93 -10.37 -12.44
C GLN A 43 2.82 -11.41 -11.31
N LEU A 44 3.97 -11.77 -10.73
CA LEU A 44 4.04 -12.45 -9.45
C LEU A 44 4.04 -11.40 -8.34
N VAL A 45 2.97 -11.35 -7.56
CA VAL A 45 2.80 -10.39 -6.47
C VAL A 45 2.87 -11.13 -5.14
N PRO A 46 3.73 -10.72 -4.19
CA PRO A 46 3.69 -11.23 -2.83
C PRO A 46 2.44 -10.66 -2.14
N VAL A 47 1.53 -11.53 -1.71
CA VAL A 47 0.27 -11.14 -1.08
C VAL A 47 0.22 -11.71 0.34
N ARG A 48 0.05 -10.85 1.34
CA ARG A 48 -0.20 -11.26 2.71
C ARG A 48 -1.65 -11.66 2.86
N ILE A 49 -1.90 -12.92 3.21
CA ILE A 49 -3.27 -13.44 3.38
C ILE A 49 -3.87 -12.89 4.68
N THR A 50 -4.94 -12.10 4.56
CA THR A 50 -5.68 -11.51 5.68
C THR A 50 -6.94 -12.29 6.00
N TRP A 51 -7.45 -13.11 5.07
CA TRP A 51 -8.61 -13.97 5.30
C TRP A 51 -8.54 -15.25 4.47
N THR A 52 -9.06 -16.35 5.04
CA THR A 52 -9.06 -17.67 4.42
C THR A 52 -10.48 -18.23 4.36
N GLY A 53 -10.98 -18.56 3.17
CA GLY A 53 -12.26 -19.21 2.94
C GLY A 53 -12.11 -20.67 2.47
N PRO A 54 -13.23 -21.39 2.28
CA PRO A 54 -13.23 -22.75 1.75
C PRO A 54 -12.68 -22.83 0.32
N TRP A 55 -12.96 -21.80 -0.50
CA TRP A 55 -12.70 -21.80 -1.95
C TRP A 55 -11.75 -20.69 -2.42
N SER A 56 -11.44 -19.74 -1.54
CA SER A 56 -10.62 -18.58 -1.89
C SER A 56 -9.92 -18.00 -0.67
N LEU A 57 -8.84 -17.27 -0.93
CA LEU A 57 -8.13 -16.46 0.03
C LEU A 57 -8.31 -14.98 -0.32
N ILE A 58 -8.24 -14.11 0.69
CA ILE A 58 -8.18 -12.66 0.49
C ILE A 58 -6.90 -12.17 1.16
N GLY A 59 -6.24 -11.22 0.52
CA GLY A 59 -5.04 -10.61 1.07
C GLY A 59 -4.76 -9.23 0.52
N GLU A 60 -3.60 -8.72 0.90
CA GLU A 60 -3.11 -7.39 0.54
C GLU A 60 -1.69 -7.51 -0.04
N PRO A 61 -1.34 -6.74 -1.09
CA PRO A 61 0.01 -6.76 -1.64
C PRO A 61 1.05 -6.35 -0.59
N ALA A 62 2.08 -7.17 -0.44
CA ALA A 62 3.20 -6.94 0.48
C ALA A 62 4.41 -6.28 -0.22
N ASP A 63 4.33 -6.05 -1.53
CA ASP A 63 5.33 -5.33 -2.35
C ASP A 63 5.12 -3.81 -2.34
N ILE A 64 4.15 -3.31 -1.57
CA ILE A 64 3.97 -1.87 -1.39
C ILE A 64 5.20 -1.38 -0.62
N PRO A 65 6.10 -0.58 -1.22
CA PRO A 65 7.12 0.09 -0.42
C PRO A 65 6.38 0.92 0.62
N PRO A 66 6.78 0.89 1.91
CA PRO A 66 6.17 1.77 2.91
C PRO A 66 6.21 3.15 2.30
N ARG A 67 5.03 3.74 2.07
CA ARG A 67 4.89 5.06 1.46
C ARG A 67 5.94 5.93 2.14
N ALA A 68 7.00 6.28 1.40
CA ALA A 68 8.00 7.21 1.91
C ALA A 68 7.20 8.41 2.40
N PRO A 69 7.42 8.88 3.65
CA PRO A 69 6.63 9.97 4.21
C PRO A 69 6.68 11.10 3.19
N SER A 70 5.54 11.34 2.55
CA SER A 70 5.39 12.37 1.54
C SER A 70 5.76 13.67 2.26
N GLY A 71 6.85 14.30 1.85
CA GLY A 71 7.38 15.48 2.51
C GLY A 71 6.36 16.61 2.53
N ASP A 72 5.68 16.78 3.66
CA ASP A 72 5.00 17.99 4.09
C ASP A 72 5.77 18.67 5.25
N ALA A 73 6.95 18.17 5.61
CA ALA A 73 7.93 18.88 6.44
C ALA A 73 8.80 19.81 5.56
N GLY A 74 8.27 20.99 5.24
CA GLY A 74 8.96 22.04 4.48
C GLY A 74 8.92 23.38 5.19
N ALA A 75 9.94 23.60 6.03
CA ALA A 75 10.59 24.88 6.31
C ALA A 75 9.79 26.01 6.99
N GLY A 76 10.18 26.29 8.23
CA GLY A 76 9.87 27.53 8.92
C GLY A 76 10.43 28.76 8.20
N GLY A 77 9.59 29.79 8.07
CA GLY A 77 10.03 31.15 7.88
C GLY A 77 10.46 31.74 9.22
N VAL A 78 11.75 31.61 9.56
CA VAL A 78 12.34 32.45 10.61
C VAL A 78 12.49 33.85 10.03
N SER A 79 11.50 34.71 10.28
CA SER A 79 11.62 36.14 10.00
C SER A 79 12.29 36.80 11.20
N ASN A 80 13.62 36.88 11.16
CA ASN A 80 14.37 37.79 12.03
C ASN A 80 14.99 38.89 11.16
N ARG A 81 14.35 40.05 11.14
CA ARG A 81 14.97 41.31 10.71
C ARG A 81 14.74 42.34 11.80
N ARG A 82 15.81 42.65 12.54
CA ARG A 82 15.92 43.85 13.38
C ARG A 82 16.17 45.08 12.50
N GLU A 83 16.07 46.23 13.16
CA GLU A 83 16.23 47.63 12.71
C GLU A 83 15.00 48.22 12.02
N GLY A 84 14.42 49.34 12.45
CA GLY A 84 14.80 50.29 13.48
C GLY A 84 13.97 51.57 13.29
N SER A 85 14.02 52.44 14.30
CA SER A 85 13.69 53.87 14.25
C SER A 85 12.38 54.34 14.91
N ARG A 86 12.58 55.48 15.56
CA ARG A 86 11.76 56.25 16.49
C ARG A 86 10.76 57.16 15.77
N ALA A 87 9.85 57.72 16.59
CA ALA A 87 9.10 58.97 16.41
C ALA A 87 7.89 58.88 15.45
N ALA A 88 6.76 59.55 15.67
CA ALA A 88 6.49 60.72 16.49
C ALA A 88 5.04 60.70 17.01
N ARG A 89 4.84 61.41 18.13
CA ARG A 89 3.56 61.96 18.59
C ARG A 89 3.04 62.99 17.57
N VAL A 90 1.71 63.05 17.40
CA VAL A 90 0.89 64.28 17.36
C VAL A 90 -0.46 63.91 17.96
#